data_AF-A0A4S2TKZ2-F1
#
_entry.id   AF-A0A4S2TKZ2-F1
#
_cell.length_a   1.000
_cell.length_b   1.000
_cell.length_c   1.000
_cell.angle_alpha   90.00
_cell.angle_beta   90.00
_cell.angle_gamma   90.00
#
_symmetry.space_group_name_H-M   'P 1'
#
loop_
_entity.id
_entity.type
_entity.pdbx_description
1 polymer ?
#
loop_
_entity_poly.entity_id
_entity_poly.type
_entity_poly.pdbx_seq_one_letter_code
_entity_poly.pdbx_strand_id
1 'polypeptide(L)'
;MLLSIAPGQSSVNLTLAATLIDTTTGKPVPGATTKFTVGNTTVCTAVTNAAGTATCTGPCPVISVLLGLGYTATYTGSAVMESATATAGLIRIK
;
A
#
# COMPACT_ATOMS: atom_id res chain seq x y z
N MET A 1 -13.07 3.91 -12.00
CA MET A 1 -12.17 5.07 -11.86
C MET A 1 -11.08 4.89 -12.90
N LEU A 2 -11.19 5.59 -14.04
CA LEU A 2 -10.16 5.54 -15.09
C LEU A 2 -8.97 6.38 -14.61
N LEU A 3 -7.77 5.81 -14.71
CA LEU A 3 -6.53 6.55 -14.47
C LEU A 3 -6.23 7.40 -15.71
N SER A 4 -6.55 8.69 -15.68
CA SER A 4 -6.18 9.63 -16.75
C SER A 4 -4.79 10.20 -16.48
N ILE A 5 -3.82 9.86 -17.32
CA ILE A 5 -2.45 10.39 -17.26
C ILE A 5 -2.31 11.40 -18.39
N ALA A 6 -2.07 12.67 -18.07
CA ALA A 6 -1.79 13.69 -19.08
C ALA A 6 -0.37 13.52 -19.67
N PRO A 7 -0.14 13.89 -20.94
CA PRO A 7 1.21 13.96 -21.49
C PRO A 7 2.09 14.90 -20.65
N GLY A 8 3.22 14.40 -20.15
CA GLY A 8 4.11 15.15 -19.25
C GLY A 8 3.88 14.92 -17.75
N GLN A 9 2.87 14.13 -17.37
CA GLN A 9 2.60 13.79 -15.98
C GLN A 9 3.57 12.71 -15.49
N SER A 10 4.55 13.12 -14.68
CA SER A 10 5.60 12.25 -14.12
C SER A 10 5.18 11.57 -12.81
N SER A 11 4.16 12.10 -12.12
CA SER A 11 3.59 11.51 -10.91
C SER A 11 2.06 11.58 -10.86
N VAL A 12 1.44 10.59 -10.21
CA VAL A 12 0.00 10.51 -9.93
C VAL A 12 -0.19 10.30 -8.44
N ASN A 13 -1.10 11.03 -7.82
CA ASN A 13 -1.45 10.77 -6.43
C ASN A 13 -2.41 9.59 -6.36
N LEU A 14 -2.00 8.53 -5.68
CA LEU A 14 -2.82 7.33 -5.51
C LEU A 14 -3.06 7.09 -4.02
N THR A 15 -4.30 6.73 -3.70
CA THR A 15 -4.67 6.27 -2.36
C THR A 15 -4.42 4.77 -2.29
N LEU A 16 -3.49 4.38 -1.42
CA LEU A 16 -3.10 2.99 -1.17
C LEU A 16 -3.68 2.56 0.17
N ALA A 17 -4.20 1.34 0.22
CA ALA A 17 -4.75 0.78 1.45
C ALA A 17 -4.28 -0.65 1.66
N ALA A 18 -4.03 -1.04 2.90
CA ALA A 18 -3.74 -2.40 3.30
C ALA A 18 -4.43 -2.70 4.62
N THR A 19 -4.88 -3.94 4.80
CA THR A 19 -5.47 -4.40 6.07
C THR A 19 -4.57 -5.48 6.65
N LEU A 20 -4.14 -5.27 7.90
CA LEU A 20 -3.35 -6.22 8.66
C LEU A 20 -4.25 -6.97 9.64
N ILE A 21 -4.25 -8.28 9.51
CA ILE A 21 -5.01 -9.22 10.34
C ILE A 21 -4.01 -10.19 10.96
N ASP A 22 -4.09 -10.37 12.27
CA ASP A 22 -3.38 -11.43 12.97
C ASP A 22 -4.03 -12.76 12.60
N THR A 23 -3.29 -13.62 11.90
CA THR A 23 -3.77 -14.93 11.44
C THR A 23 -3.93 -15.94 12.58
N THR A 24 -3.32 -15.69 13.75
CA THR A 24 -3.45 -16.55 14.93
C THR A 24 -4.76 -16.28 15.66
N THR A 25 -5.10 -14.99 15.85
CA THR A 25 -6.30 -14.59 16.59
C THR A 25 -7.49 -14.22 15.69
N GLY A 26 -7.27 -14.05 14.39
CA GLY A 26 -8.24 -13.54 13.44
C GLY A 26 -8.59 -12.06 13.62
N LYS A 27 -7.86 -11.34 14.49
CA LYS A 27 -8.19 -9.96 14.86
C LYS A 27 -7.40 -8.94 14.05
N PRO A 28 -7.97 -7.75 13.77
CA PRO A 28 -7.21 -6.67 13.17
C PRO A 28 -6.08 -6.23 14.09
N VAL A 29 -4.95 -5.86 13.50
CA VAL A 29 -3.77 -5.37 14.24
C VAL A 29 -3.72 -3.85 14.14
N PRO A 30 -4.13 -3.09 15.17
CA PRO A 30 -3.95 -1.64 15.21
C PRO A 30 -2.52 -1.24 15.58
N GLY A 31 -2.10 -0.04 15.19
CA GLY A 31 -0.81 0.53 15.61
C GLY A 31 0.41 -0.02 14.85
N ALA A 32 0.20 -0.80 13.80
CA ALA A 32 1.27 -1.38 13.00
C ALA A 32 1.69 -0.44 11.85
N THR A 33 2.98 -0.10 11.80
CA THR A 33 3.55 0.71 10.72
C THR A 33 3.69 -0.12 9.44
N THR A 34 2.91 0.25 8.42
CA THR A 34 2.93 -0.38 7.10
C THR A 34 3.58 0.56 6.09
N LYS A 35 4.58 0.06 5.37
CA LYS A 35 5.28 0.78 4.31
C LYS A 35 4.66 0.43 2.96
N PHE A 36 4.31 1.43 2.17
CA PHE A 36 3.80 1.22 0.81
C PHE A 36 4.84 1.60 -0.23
N THR A 37 5.12 0.69 -1.14
CA THR A 37 6.06 0.88 -2.24
C THR A 37 5.39 0.58 -3.58
N VAL A 38 5.72 1.37 -4.60
CA VAL A 38 5.31 1.13 -5.99
C VAL A 38 6.60 0.93 -6.80
N GLY A 39 6.82 -0.28 -7.29
CA GLY A 39 8.15 -0.69 -7.79
C GLY A 39 9.21 -0.52 -6.70
N ASN A 40 10.27 0.23 -6.99
CA ASN A 40 11.35 0.54 -6.05
C ASN A 40 11.14 1.83 -5.24
N THR A 41 10.04 2.56 -5.49
CA THR A 41 9.79 3.85 -4.84
C THR A 41 8.91 3.66 -3.61
N THR A 42 9.38 4.16 -2.46
CA THR A 42 8.53 4.27 -1.27
C THR A 42 7.60 5.46 -1.45
N VAL A 43 6.29 5.19 -1.47
CA VAL A 43 5.27 6.22 -1.65
C VAL A 43 4.97 6.90 -0.32
N CYS A 44 4.80 6.09 0.73
CA CYS A 44 4.38 6.56 2.03
C CYS A 44 4.56 5.44 3.08
N THR A 45 4.41 5.84 4.35
CA THR A 45 4.19 4.92 5.47
C THR A 45 2.88 5.32 6.16
N ALA A 46 2.10 4.33 6.58
CA ALA A 46 0.87 4.57 7.33
C ALA A 46 0.73 3.55 8.46
N VAL A 47 0.12 3.99 9.56
CA VAL A 47 -0.15 3.14 10.73
C VAL A 47 -1.55 2.55 10.60
N THR A 48 -1.70 1.27 10.91
CA THR A 48 -3.02 0.61 10.90
C THR A 48 -3.93 1.17 11.98
N ASN A 49 -5.19 1.42 11.64
CA ASN A 49 -6.21 1.90 12.58
C ASN A 49 -6.82 0.74 13.41
N ALA A 50 -7.87 1.03 14.20
CA ALA A 50 -8.58 0.04 15.01
C ALA A 50 -9.15 -1.16 14.20
N ALA A 51 -9.41 -0.98 12.90
CA ALA A 51 -9.85 -2.03 11.99
C ALA A 51 -8.66 -2.74 11.29
N GLY A 52 -7.42 -2.45 11.69
CA GLY A 52 -6.22 -3.01 11.06
C GLY A 52 -5.89 -2.39 9.71
N THR A 53 -6.60 -1.34 9.30
CA THR A 53 -6.42 -0.73 7.97
C THR A 53 -5.40 0.40 8.03
N ALA A 54 -4.33 0.30 7.27
CA ALA A 54 -3.41 1.38 6.96
C ALA A 54 -3.81 1.98 5.60
N THR A 55 -4.07 3.28 5.56
CA THR A 55 -4.38 4.00 4.32
C THR A 55 -3.45 5.20 4.19
N CYS A 56 -2.89 5.40 3.01
CA CYS A 56 -2.11 6.59 2.71
C CYS A 56 -2.47 7.11 1.32
N THR A 57 -2.20 8.39 1.08
CA THR A 57 -2.20 8.95 -0.26
C THR A 57 -0.84 9.59 -0.51
N GLY A 58 -0.22 9.29 -1.65
CA GLY A 58 1.07 9.86 -1.99
C GLY A 58 1.34 9.86 -3.49
N PRO A 59 2.35 10.63 -3.92
CA PRO A 59 2.75 10.71 -5.32
C PRO A 59 3.47 9.43 -5.74
N CYS A 60 2.88 8.72 -6.69
CA CYS A 60 3.46 7.53 -7.31
C CYS A 60 4.03 7.91 -8.68
N PRO A 61 5.24 7.47 -9.04
CA PRO A 61 5.78 7.69 -10.38
C PRO A 61 4.92 6.95 -11.40
N VAL A 62 4.48 7.66 -12.45
CA VAL A 62 3.59 7.08 -13.47
C VAL A 62 4.20 5.86 -14.13
N ILE A 63 5.51 5.88 -14.42
CA ILE A 63 6.25 4.75 -14.99
C ILE A 63 6.19 3.53 -14.06
N SER A 64 6.42 3.71 -12.76
CA SER A 64 6.36 2.63 -11.78
C SER A 64 4.95 2.06 -11.62
N VAL A 65 3.94 2.91 -11.74
CA VAL A 65 2.52 2.50 -11.71
C VAL A 65 2.15 1.70 -12.97
N LEU A 66 2.60 2.14 -14.14
CA LEU A 66 2.32 1.47 -15.42
C LEU A 66 3.08 0.14 -15.57
N LEU A 67 4.35 0.09 -15.12
CA LEU A 67 5.16 -1.12 -15.20
C LEU A 67 4.82 -2.13 -14.08
N GLY A 68 4.62 -1.62 -12.86
CA GLY A 68 4.35 -2.46 -11.70
C GLY A 68 2.88 -2.88 -11.59
N LEU A 69 1.96 -2.15 -12.22
CA LEU A 69 0.50 -2.33 -12.18
C LEU A 69 -0.08 -2.50 -10.76
N GLY A 70 0.68 -2.13 -9.74
CA GLY A 70 0.48 -2.57 -8.38
C GLY A 70 1.36 -1.85 -7.37
N TYR A 71 1.09 -2.12 -6.10
CA TYR A 71 1.87 -1.66 -4.97
C TYR A 71 2.10 -2.81 -3.99
N THR A 72 3.17 -2.68 -3.22
CA THR A 72 3.53 -3.60 -2.14
C THR A 72 3.33 -2.88 -0.82
N ALA A 73 2.60 -3.50 0.10
CA ALA A 73 2.49 -3.10 1.48
C ALA A 73 3.34 -4.04 2.33
N THR A 74 4.34 -3.51 3.03
CA THR A 74 5.25 -4.27 3.89
C THR A 74 5.10 -3.81 5.32
N TYR A 75 4.76 -4.75 6.18
CA TYR A 75 4.85 -4.65 7.63
C TYR A 75 6.15 -5.32 8.07
N THR A 76 7.03 -4.58 8.75
CA THR A 76 8.36 -5.06 9.14
C THR A 76 8.37 -6.01 10.34
N GLY A 77 7.20 -6.32 10.91
CA GLY A 77 7.10 -7.07 12.15
C GLY A 77 7.33 -6.21 13.39
N SER A 78 7.11 -6.81 14.55
CA SER A 78 7.41 -6.26 15.88
C SER A 78 7.91 -7.36 16.82
N ALA A 79 8.24 -7.05 18.07
CA ALA A 79 8.68 -8.04 19.06
C ALA A 79 7.67 -9.18 19.31
N VAL A 80 6.41 -8.99 18.91
CA VAL A 80 5.30 -9.94 19.12
C VAL A 80 4.67 -10.44 17.83
N MET A 81 5.05 -9.91 16.66
CA MET A 81 4.44 -10.25 15.37
C MET A 81 5.48 -10.36 14.27
N GLU A 82 5.36 -11.40 13.45
CA GLU A 82 6.21 -11.60 12.27
C GLU A 82 6.02 -10.50 11.22
N SER A 83 7.03 -10.34 10.36
CA SER A 83 6.92 -9.47 9.19
C SER A 83 5.87 -10.01 8.21
N ALA A 84 5.11 -9.11 7.58
CA ALA A 84 4.08 -9.47 6.61
C ALA A 84 4.21 -8.59 5.36
N THR A 85 4.03 -9.19 4.19
CA THR A 85 4.07 -8.45 2.92
C THR A 85 2.86 -8.83 2.06
N ALA A 86 2.20 -7.84 1.48
CA ALA A 86 1.08 -8.03 0.58
C ALA A 86 1.26 -7.17 -0.68
N THR A 87 0.85 -7.69 -1.82
CA THR A 87 0.82 -6.96 -3.09
C THR A 87 -0.62 -6.78 -3.56
N ALA A 88 -0.92 -5.61 -4.10
CA ALA A 88 -2.24 -5.29 -4.63
C ALA A 88 -2.12 -4.53 -5.96
N GLY A 89 -3.04 -4.81 -6.88
CA GLY A 89 -3.10 -4.11 -8.17
C GLY A 89 -3.61 -2.68 -8.01
N LEU A 90 -3.02 -1.74 -8.76
CA LEU A 90 -3.45 -0.34 -8.86
C LEU A 90 -4.63 -0.18 -9.82
N ILE A 91 -4.87 -1.16 -10.69
CA ILE A 91 -5.99 -1.21 -11.61
C ILE A 91 -6.96 -2.29 -11.13
N ARG A 92 -8.14 -1.89 -10.66
CA ARG A 92 -9.29 -2.80 -10.59
C ARG A 92 -10.10 -2.63 -11.86
N ILE A 93 -9.98 -3.59 -12.78
CA ILE A 93 -10.92 -3.74 -13.88
C ILE A 93 -12.18 -4.35 -13.26
N LYS A 94 -13.32 -3.70 -13.44
CA LYS A 94 -14.63 -4.21 -13.04
C LYS A 94 -15.41 -4.58 -14.29
#